data_AF-A0A9E2QHC0-F1
#
_entry.id   AF-A0A9E2QHC0-F1
#
_cell.length_a   1.000
_cell.length_b   1.000
_cell.length_c   1.000
_cell.angle_alpha   90.00
_cell.angle_beta   90.00
_cell.angle_gamma   90.00
#
_symmetry.space_group_name_H-M   'P 1'
#
loop_
_entity.id
_entity.type
_entity.pdbx_description
1 polymer ?
#
loop_
_entity_poly.entity_id
_entity_poly.type
_entity_poly.pdbx_seq_one_letter_code
_entity_poly.pdbx_strand_id
1 'polypeptide(L)' 'MKYLDIDALDKIAGRRLEKNDTFSFQCHPGLSCFNKCCRNLNLFLYPYDVVRLKNRLGITSDKFIDRHADIVMRDS' A
#
# COMPACT_ATOMS: atom_id res chain seq x y z
N MET A 1 -0.15 11.56 8.47
CA MET A 1 0.94 11.16 7.58
C MET A 1 2.23 11.59 8.25
N LYS A 2 3.16 10.67 8.55
CA LYS A 2 4.45 11.07 9.12
C LYS A 2 5.24 11.75 8.00
N TYR A 3 5.57 13.02 8.18
CA TYR A 3 6.44 13.72 7.24
C TYR A 3 7.86 13.17 7.43
N LEU A 4 8.41 12.64 6.34
CA LEU A 4 9.79 12.20 6.31
C LEU A 4 10.63 13.35 5.76
N ASP A 5 11.65 13.72 6.53
CA ASP A 5 12.69 14.62 6.06
C ASP A 5 13.67 13.81 5.20
N ILE A 6 13.73 14.15 3.90
CA ILE A 6 14.56 13.47 2.90
C ILE A 6 16.05 13.72 3.19
N ASP A 7 16.38 14.81 3.88
CA ASP A 7 17.75 15.15 4.24
C ASP A 7 18.23 14.41 5.51
N ALA A 8 17.31 13.75 6.22
CA ALA A 8 17.59 13.02 7.45
C ALA A 8 17.31 11.51 7.35
N LEU A 9 17.33 10.94 6.14
CA LEU A 9 17.05 9.51 5.90
C LEU A 9 17.95 8.58 6.72
N ASP A 10 19.20 8.96 6.95
CA ASP A 10 20.18 8.17 7.73
C ASP A 10 19.84 8.08 9.23
N LYS A 11 18.89 8.90 9.71
CA LYS A 11 18.41 8.88 11.11
C LYS A 11 17.23 7.95 11.32
N ILE A 12 16.72 7.32 10.27
CA ILE A 12 15.58 6.39 10.33
C ILE A 12 16.10 5.01 10.73
N ALA A 13 15.43 4.38 11.71
CA ALA A 13 15.75 3.02 12.11
C ALA A 13 15.54 2.04 10.94
N GLY A 14 16.57 1.24 10.64
CA GLY A 14 16.55 0.23 9.59
C GLY A 14 17.70 0.39 8.59
N ARG A 15 17.78 -0.52 7.63
CA ARG A 15 18.73 -0.43 6.51
C ARG A 15 17.98 0.11 5.29
N ARG A 16 18.49 1.16 4.67
CA ARG A 16 18.02 1.61 3.36
C ARG A 16 18.34 0.53 2.31
N LEU A 17 17.38 0.22 1.44
CA LEU A 17 17.62 -0.65 0.30
C LEU A 17 18.11 0.19 -0.87
N GLU A 18 19.28 -0.16 -1.41
CA GLU A 18 19.83 0.42 -2.62
C GLU A 18 19.18 -0.18 -3.88
N LYS A 19 19.39 0.46 -5.03
CA LYS A 19 18.72 0.09 -6.29
C LYS A 19 18.82 -1.40 -6.67
N ASN A 20 19.95 -2.02 -6.36
CA ASN A 20 20.25 -3.41 -6.71
C ASN A 20 20.14 -4.36 -5.51
N ASP A 21 19.68 -3.86 -4.36
CA ASP A 21 19.47 -4.70 -3.21
C ASP A 21 18.32 -5.66 -3.47
N THR A 22 18.47 -6.87 -2.93
CA THR A 22 17.38 -7.84 -2.83
C THR A 22 16.99 -7.97 -1.37
N PHE A 23 15.72 -8.28 -1.13
CA PHE A 23 15.23 -8.64 0.18
C PHE A 23 14.32 -9.86 0.05
N SER A 24 14.31 -10.70 1.08
CA SER A 24 13.45 -11.87 1.11
C SER A 24 12.06 -11.47 1.58
N PHE A 25 11.06 -11.66 0.73
CA PHE A 25 9.65 -11.52 1.09
C PHE A 25 8.97 -12.89 1.10
N GLN A 26 8.38 -13.26 2.24
CA GLN A 26 7.83 -14.60 2.45
C GLN A 26 6.42 -14.61 3.06
N CYS A 27 5.60 -13.57 2.88
CA CYS A 27 4.21 -13.62 3.37
C CYS A 27 3.38 -14.67 2.60
N HIS A 28 3.05 -15.80 3.22
CA HIS A 28 2.29 -16.90 2.59
C HIS A 28 1.42 -17.68 3.61
N PRO A 29 0.39 -18.43 3.16
CA PRO A 29 -0.55 -19.15 4.03
C PRO A 29 0.05 -20.07 5.09
N GLY A 30 1.24 -20.62 4.87
CA GLY A 30 1.93 -21.48 5.84
C GLY A 30 2.54 -20.77 7.07
N LEU A 31 2.55 -19.44 7.14
CA LEU A 31 3.10 -18.71 8.29
C LEU A 31 2.04 -18.46 9.37
N SER A 32 2.42 -18.55 10.65
CA SER A 32 1.55 -18.23 11.79
C SER A 32 1.13 -16.75 11.82
N CYS A 33 1.87 -15.88 11.12
CA CYS A 33 1.57 -14.46 10.98
C CYS A 33 0.90 -14.10 9.65
N PHE A 34 0.57 -15.09 8.80
CA PHE A 34 -0.05 -14.82 7.50
C PHE A 34 -1.25 -13.92 7.64
N ASN A 35 -1.30 -12.87 6.82
CA ASN A 35 -2.39 -11.89 6.80
C ASN A 35 -2.59 -11.09 8.09
N LYS A 36 -1.78 -11.25 9.16
CA LYS A 36 -1.97 -10.47 10.39
C LYS A 36 -1.69 -8.98 10.21
N CYS A 37 -0.65 -8.63 9.44
CA CYS A 37 -0.26 -7.23 9.24
C CYS A 37 -1.06 -6.53 8.12
N CYS A 38 -1.50 -7.25 7.08
CA CYS A 38 -2.06 -6.63 5.87
C CYS A 38 -3.56 -6.89 5.62
N ARG A 39 -4.20 -7.86 6.30
CA ARG A 39 -5.58 -8.27 5.98
C ARG A 39 -6.64 -7.20 6.19
N ASN A 40 -6.44 -6.31 7.16
CA ASN A 40 -7.45 -5.33 7.56
C ASN A 40 -6.83 -3.94 7.66
N LEU A 41 -6.06 -3.57 6.63
CA LEU A 41 -5.50 -2.23 6.50
C LEU A 41 -6.37 -1.39 5.56
N ASN A 42 -6.74 -0.20 6.01
CA ASN A 42 -7.27 0.83 5.14
C ASN A 42 -6.08 1.56 4.49
N LEU A 43 -5.92 1.40 3.19
CA LEU A 43 -4.87 2.05 2.41
C LEU A 43 -5.45 3.27 1.70
N PHE A 44 -4.74 4.39 1.74
CA PHE A 44 -5.05 5.52 0.88
C PHE A 44 -4.71 5.15 -0.56
N LEU A 45 -5.73 5.14 -1.42
CA LEU A 45 -5.58 4.86 -2.83
C LEU A 45 -5.49 6.18 -3.60
N TYR A 46 -4.44 6.33 -4.40
CA TYR A 46 -4.37 7.40 -5.38
C TYR A 46 -5.12 7.01 -6.66
N PRO A 47 -5.48 7.98 -7.54
CA PRO A 47 -6.20 7.68 -8.78
C PRO A 47 -5.52 6.61 -9.64
N TYR A 48 -4.18 6.57 -9.65
CA TYR A 48 -3.42 5.55 -10.37
C TYR A 48 -3.61 4.14 -9.79
N ASP A 49 -3.70 4.01 -8.46
CA ASP A 49 -3.95 2.73 -7.79
C ASP A 49 -5.33 2.18 -8.18
N VAL A 50 -6.36 3.04 -8.21
CA VAL A 50 -7.71 2.68 -8.65
C VAL A 50 -7.71 2.13 -10.07
N VAL A 51 -7.00 2.78 -11.00
CA VAL A 51 -6.89 2.32 -12.40
C VAL A 51 -6.21 0.96 -12.49
N ARG A 52 -5.15 0.71 -11.71
CA ARG A 52 -4.47 -0.59 -11.71
C ARG A 52 -5.32 -1.69 -11.11
N LEU A 53 -5.98 -1.43 -9.99
CA LEU A 53 -6.76 -2.41 -9.25
C LEU A 53 -8.03 -2.81 -10.00
N LYS A 54 -8.78 -1.85 -10.56
CA LYS A 54 -9.98 -2.17 -11.36
C LYS A 54 -9.67 -3.08 -12.54
N ASN A 55 -8.54 -2.84 -13.22
CA ASN A 55 -8.11 -3.61 -14.38
C ASN A 55 -7.70 -5.03 -13.97
N ARG A 56 -7.02 -5.17 -12.82
CA ARG A 56 -6.65 -6.47 -12.25
C ARG A 56 -7.88 -7.31 -11.86
N LEU A 57 -8.92 -6.64 -11.38
CA LEU A 57 -10.19 -7.27 -10.97
C LEU A 57 -11.18 -7.45 -12.14
N GLY A 58 -10.91 -6.87 -13.31
CA GLY A 58 -11.80 -6.95 -14.48
C GLY A 58 -13.13 -6.20 -14.29
N ILE A 59 -13.16 -5.15 -13.47
CA ILE A 59 -14.35 -4.35 -13.20
C ILE A 59 -14.17 -2.87 -13.59
N THR A 60 -15.27 -2.15 -13.73
CA THR A 60 -15.27 -0.72 -14.02
C THR A 60 -14.89 0.11 -12.78
N SER A 61 -14.45 1.36 -12.98
CA SER A 61 -14.00 2.22 -11.87
C SER A 61 -15.10 2.50 -10.85
N ASP A 62 -16.33 2.73 -11.32
CA ASP A 62 -17.52 2.95 -10.49
C ASP A 62 -17.78 1.75 -9.57
N LYS A 63 -17.79 0.53 -10.12
CA LYS A 63 -17.96 -0.71 -9.33
C LYS A 63 -16.82 -0.95 -8.36
N PHE A 64 -15.59 -0.56 -8.72
CA PHE A 64 -14.45 -0.69 -7.82
C PHE A 64 -14.62 0.24 -6.61
N ILE A 65 -14.93 1.51 -6.86
CA ILE A 65 -15.09 2.51 -5.80
C ILE A 65 -16.24 2.10 -4.88
N ASP A 66 -17.40 1.75 -5.43
CA ASP A 66 -18.59 1.34 -4.67
C ASP A 66 -18.35 0.12 -3.76
N ARG A 67 -17.61 -0.89 -4.22
CA ARG A 67 -17.46 -2.17 -3.51
C ARG A 67 -16.22 -2.25 -2.62
N HIS A 68 -15.21 -1.42 -2.87
CA HIS A 68 -13.87 -1.64 -2.31
C HIS A 68 -13.19 -0.37 -1.76
N ALA A 69 -13.82 0.80 -1.84
CA ALA A 69 -13.21 2.04 -1.34
C ALA A 69 -14.22 2.93 -0.63
N ASP A 70 -13.75 3.60 0.43
CA ASP A 70 -14.47 4.73 1.04
C ASP A 70 -13.93 6.03 0.47
N ILE A 71 -14.82 6.91 0.00
CA ILE A 71 -14.43 8.22 -0.52
C ILE A 71 -14.24 9.18 0.65
N VAL A 72 -12.99 9.62 0.86
CA VAL A 72 -12.66 10.66 1.84
C VAL A 72 -12.43 11.97 1.09
N MET A 73 -13.45 12.83 1.08
CA MET A 73 -13.30 14.22 0.64
C MET A 73 -12.61 15.00 1.75
N ARG A 74 -11.50 15.69 1.44
CA ARG A 74 -10.91 16.66 2.36
C ARG A 74 -11.36 18.04 1.93
N ASP A 75 -11.82 18.82 2.90
CA ASP A 75 -12.10 20.24 2.69
C ASP A 75 -10.81 20.95 2.29
N SER A 76 -10.94 21.84 1.31
CA SER A 76 -9.85 22.66 0.76
C SER A 76 -9.41 23.74 1.74
#